data_AF-A0A074Y6Y8-F1
#
_entry.id   AF-A0A074Y6Y8-F1
#
_cell.length_a   1.000
_cell.length_b   1.000
_cell.length_c   1.000
_cell.angle_alpha   90.00
_cell.angle_beta   90.00
_cell.angle_gamma   90.00
#
_symmetry.space_group_name_H-M   'P 1'
#
loop_
_entity.id
_entity.type
_entity.pdbx_description
1 polymer ?
#
loop_
_entity_poly.entity_id
_entity_poly.type
_entity_poly.pdbx_seq_one_letter_code
_entity_poly.pdbx_strand_id
1 'polypeptide(L)'
;KTKRHQIAVACNACRRRKTKCNGNRPVCSVCVVKNSECTWSADPDATPMIAIKRKYQNLETESRDLHDLAQMLMDRPRQEAIFILDHMRRTRDPSSTLSFIKDGDLL
;
A
#
# COMPACT_ATOMS: atom_id res chain seq x y z
N LYS A 1 36.35 18.59 17.07
CA LYS A 1 34.88 18.44 17.30
C LYS A 1 34.43 17.12 16.66
N THR A 2 34.04 16.12 17.45
CA THR A 2 33.58 14.81 16.96
C THR A 2 32.26 14.98 16.19
N LYS A 3 32.21 14.53 14.93
CA LYS A 3 31.00 14.58 14.10
C LYS A 3 29.88 13.85 14.84
N ARG A 4 28.75 14.52 15.07
CA ARG A 4 27.55 13.89 15.63
C ARG A 4 27.12 12.80 14.64
N HIS A 5 27.29 11.55 15.01
CA HIS A 5 26.75 10.42 14.25
C HIS A 5 25.22 10.48 14.35
N GLN A 6 24.60 11.10 13.34
CA GLN A 6 23.16 11.16 13.21
C GLN A 6 22.72 9.86 12.54
N ILE A 7 21.97 9.04 13.26
CA ILE A 7 21.38 7.83 12.70
C ILE A 7 20.05 8.20 12.02
N ALA A 8 19.76 7.57 10.90
CA ALA A 8 18.52 7.82 10.15
C ALA A 8 17.27 7.36 10.92
N VAL A 9 17.38 6.25 11.65
CA VAL A 9 16.24 5.62 12.34
C VAL A 9 16.65 5.15 13.74
N ALA A 10 15.93 5.60 14.76
CA ALA A 10 15.99 5.03 16.10
C ALA A 10 15.09 3.79 16.22
N CYS A 11 15.49 2.80 17.04
CA CYS A 11 14.62 1.67 17.38
C CYS A 11 13.33 2.12 18.09
N ASN A 12 12.31 1.27 18.10
CA ASN A 12 10.97 1.61 18.61
C ASN A 12 10.99 2.02 20.08
N ALA A 13 11.75 1.30 20.90
CA ALA A 13 11.86 1.55 22.32
C ALA A 13 12.49 2.94 22.60
N CYS A 14 13.52 3.32 21.85
CA CYS A 14 14.14 4.65 21.96
C CYS A 14 13.25 5.77 21.38
N ARG A 15 12.51 5.52 20.28
CA ARG A 15 11.50 6.47 19.75
C ARG A 15 10.44 6.76 20.82
N ARG A 16 9.83 5.72 21.40
CA ARG A 16 8.79 5.85 22.44
C ARG A 16 9.29 6.61 23.66
N ARG A 17 10.54 6.38 24.07
CA ARG A 17 11.17 7.05 25.22
C ARG A 17 11.75 8.43 24.90
N LYS A 18 11.76 8.84 23.62
CA LYS A 18 12.41 10.07 23.13
C LYS A 18 13.88 10.18 23.56
N THR A 19 14.59 9.04 23.62
CA THR A 19 16.01 8.97 24.00
C THR A 19 16.90 8.78 22.77
N LYS A 20 18.15 9.24 22.85
CA LYS A 20 19.13 9.08 21.78
C LYS A 20 19.47 7.60 21.56
N CYS A 21 19.01 7.03 20.44
CA CYS A 21 19.41 5.71 19.99
C CYS A 21 20.78 5.79 19.31
N ASN A 22 21.60 4.75 19.46
CA ASN A 22 22.93 4.69 18.85
C ASN A 22 22.98 3.89 17.55
N GLY A 23 21.88 3.26 17.13
CA GLY A 23 21.81 2.62 15.80
C GLY A 23 22.32 1.17 15.75
N ASN A 24 22.98 0.69 16.81
CA ASN A 24 23.58 -0.64 16.82
C ASN A 24 22.53 -1.74 16.63
N ARG A 25 22.81 -2.70 15.75
CA ARG A 25 21.97 -3.87 15.44
C ARG A 25 22.69 -5.16 15.91
N PRO A 26 21.97 -6.18 16.41
CA PRO A 26 20.51 -6.31 16.47
C PRO A 26 19.84 -5.51 17.60
N VAL A 27 20.58 -5.22 18.69
CA VAL A 27 20.08 -4.50 19.86
C VAL A 27 20.90 -3.22 20.08
N CYS A 28 20.22 -2.08 20.25
CA CYS A 28 20.90 -0.81 20.52
C CYS A 28 21.43 -0.76 21.96
N SER A 29 22.52 -0.03 22.23
CA SER A 29 23.17 -0.07 23.56
C SER A 29 22.27 0.46 24.68
N VAL A 30 21.37 1.39 24.38
CA VAL A 30 20.37 1.87 25.35
C VAL A 30 19.43 0.74 25.76
N CYS A 31 18.98 -0.07 24.80
CA CYS A 31 18.10 -1.21 25.08
C CYS A 31 18.82 -2.34 25.82
N VAL A 32 20.12 -2.55 25.56
CA VAL A 32 20.95 -3.50 26.33
C VAL A 32 20.98 -3.08 27.80
N VAL A 33 21.37 -1.83 28.08
CA VAL A 33 21.50 -1.32 29.45
C VAL A 33 20.16 -1.29 30.18
N LYS A 34 19.08 -0.99 29.46
CA LYS A 34 17.72 -0.94 30.02
C LYS A 34 17.02 -2.29 30.06
N ASN A 35 17.68 -3.37 29.62
CA ASN A 35 17.11 -4.70 29.49
C ASN A 35 15.72 -4.68 28.84
N SER A 36 15.56 -3.90 27.77
CA SER A 36 14.27 -3.72 27.11
C SER A 36 14.27 -4.32 25.73
N GLU A 37 13.12 -4.85 25.34
CA GLU A 37 12.92 -5.40 23.99
C GLU A 37 13.26 -4.34 22.92
N CYS A 38 14.26 -4.64 22.11
CA CYS A 38 14.75 -3.74 21.07
C CYS A 38 14.19 -4.15 19.72
N THR A 39 12.94 -3.78 19.48
CA THR A 39 12.33 -3.99 18.18
C THR A 39 12.67 -2.86 17.22
N TRP A 40 12.98 -3.26 16.00
CA TRP A 40 13.05 -2.41 14.84
C TRP A 40 11.86 -2.82 14.00
N SER A 41 10.86 -1.97 13.83
CA SER A 41 9.81 -2.32 12.87
C SER A 41 10.45 -2.45 11.49
N ALA A 42 10.03 -3.45 10.72
CA ALA A 42 10.39 -3.53 9.30
C ALA A 42 9.80 -2.34 8.52
N ASP A 43 8.71 -1.75 9.02
CA ASP A 43 8.16 -0.51 8.53
C ASP A 43 7.55 0.31 9.69
N PRO A 44 8.36 1.08 10.45
CA PRO A 44 7.87 2.02 11.45
C PRO A 44 7.46 3.36 10.81
N ASP A 45 7.64 3.49 9.49
CA ASP A 45 7.70 4.74 8.74
C ASP A 45 6.89 4.73 7.43
N ALA A 46 5.97 3.79 7.22
CA ALA A 46 4.75 4.14 6.51
C ALA A 46 4.04 5.18 7.40
N THR A 47 4.52 6.43 7.31
CA THR A 47 3.89 7.60 7.93
C THR A 47 2.40 7.43 7.69
N PRO A 48 1.50 7.81 8.62
CA PRO A 48 0.07 7.78 8.35
C PRO A 48 -0.26 8.32 6.95
N MET A 49 0.52 9.32 6.50
CA MET A 49 0.55 9.86 5.15
C MET A 49 0.84 8.86 4.01
N ILE A 50 1.79 7.92 4.14
CA ILE A 50 2.06 6.86 3.14
C ILE A 50 0.94 5.83 3.12
N ALA A 51 0.44 5.42 4.29
CA ALA A 51 -0.70 4.50 4.36
C ALA A 51 -1.97 5.13 3.76
N ILE A 52 -2.23 6.39 4.08
CA ILE A 52 -3.30 7.21 3.49
C ILE A 52 -3.09 7.34 1.99
N LYS A 53 -1.87 7.66 1.54
CA LYS A 53 -1.55 7.78 0.11
C LYS A 53 -1.81 6.47 -0.64
N ARG A 54 -1.39 5.32 -0.11
CA ARG A 54 -1.67 4.01 -0.70
C ARG A 54 -3.17 3.75 -0.77
N LYS A 55 -3.90 4.00 0.33
CA LYS A 55 -5.36 3.83 0.34
C LYS A 55 -6.06 4.75 -0.65
N TYR A 56 -5.62 6.01 -0.73
CA TYR A 56 -6.14 7.00 -1.68
C TYR A 56 -5.88 6.55 -3.12
N GLN A 57 -4.66 6.11 -3.44
CA GLN A 57 -4.32 5.56 -4.75
C GLN A 57 -5.19 4.35 -5.10
N ASN A 58 -5.41 3.43 -4.15
CA ASN A 58 -6.28 2.27 -4.39
C ASN A 58 -7.72 2.68 -4.68
N LEU A 59 -8.26 3.66 -3.94
CA LEU A 59 -9.61 4.20 -4.17
C LEU A 59 -9.71 4.95 -5.49
N GLU A 60 -8.69 5.71 -5.89
CA GLU A 60 -8.66 6.38 -7.19
C GLU A 60 -8.63 5.37 -8.34
N THR A 61 -7.87 4.27 -8.20
CA THR A 61 -7.85 3.18 -9.17
C THR A 61 -9.20 2.50 -9.26
N GLU A 62 -9.80 2.11 -8.13
CA GLU A 62 -11.13 1.48 -8.10
C GLU A 62 -12.21 2.40 -8.70
N SER A 63 -12.20 3.69 -8.36
CA SER A 63 -13.13 4.67 -8.92
C SER A 63 -12.97 4.81 -10.44
N ARG A 64 -11.73 4.77 -10.94
CA ARG A 64 -11.46 4.82 -12.37
C ARG A 64 -11.96 3.56 -13.06
N ASP A 65 -11.70 2.39 -12.48
CA ASP A 65 -12.12 1.11 -13.03
C ASP A 65 -13.65 1.02 -13.11
N LEU A 66 -14.37 1.44 -12.07
CA LEU A 66 -15.83 1.50 -12.10
C LEU A 66 -16.37 2.46 -13.16
N HIS A 67 -15.71 3.60 -13.35
CA HIS A 67 -16.09 4.56 -14.38
C HIS A 67 -15.87 4.01 -15.80
N ASP A 68 -14.70 3.41 -16.05
CA ASP A 68 -14.37 2.76 -17.31
C ASP A 68 -15.38 1.66 -17.66
N LEU A 69 -15.78 0.82 -16.68
CA LEU A 69 -16.78 -0.23 -16.89
C LEU A 69 -18.15 0.34 -17.24
N ALA A 70 -18.61 1.36 -16.51
CA ALA A 70 -19.88 2.01 -16.79
C ALA A 70 -19.87 2.59 -18.21
N GLN A 71 -18.78 3.24 -18.61
CA GLN A 71 -18.62 3.78 -19.96
C GLN A 71 -18.64 2.67 -21.02
N MET A 72 -17.91 1.57 -20.81
CA MET A 72 -17.94 0.43 -21.73
C MET A 72 -19.35 -0.16 -21.89
N LEU A 73 -20.12 -0.27 -20.81
CA LEU A 73 -21.50 -0.75 -20.88
C LEU A 73 -22.43 0.20 -21.65
N MET A 74 -22.15 1.51 -21.64
CA MET A 74 -22.94 2.52 -22.35
C MET A 74 -22.56 2.65 -23.83
N ASP A 75 -21.26 2.63 -24.14
CA ASP A 75 -20.76 2.94 -25.49
C ASP A 75 -20.73 1.72 -26.41
N ARG A 76 -20.64 0.50 -25.86
CA ARG A 76 -20.51 -0.72 -26.66
C ARG A 76 -21.86 -1.24 -27.17
N PRO A 77 -21.87 -1.97 -28.30
CA PRO A 77 -23.06 -2.66 -28.78
C PRO A 77 -23.67 -3.56 -27.71
N ARG A 78 -25.00 -3.70 -27.74
CA ARG A 78 -25.76 -4.45 -26.72
C ARG A 78 -25.24 -5.87 -26.48
N GLN A 79 -24.78 -6.56 -27.53
CA GLN A 79 -24.24 -7.91 -27.40
C GLN A 79 -22.94 -7.91 -26.58
N GLU A 80 -22.00 -7.03 -26.90
CA GLU A 80 -20.76 -6.84 -26.14
C GLU A 80 -21.05 -6.44 -24.69
N ALA A 81 -21.97 -5.50 -24.46
CA ALA A 81 -22.35 -5.07 -23.12
C ALA A 81 -22.92 -6.22 -22.25
N ILE A 82 -23.68 -7.15 -22.85
CA ILE A 82 -24.18 -8.34 -22.14
C ILE A 82 -23.02 -9.27 -21.75
N PHE A 83 -22.05 -9.50 -22.64
CA PHE A 83 -20.87 -10.31 -22.32
C PHE A 83 -20.07 -9.72 -21.15
N ILE A 84 -19.89 -8.39 -21.15
CA ILE A 84 -19.24 -7.67 -20.06
C ILE A 84 -20.01 -7.90 -18.75
N LEU A 85 -21.34 -7.71 -18.76
CA LEU A 85 -22.19 -7.89 -17.58
C LEU A 85 -22.15 -9.33 -17.04
N ASP A 86 -22.17 -10.33 -17.93
CA ASP A 86 -22.11 -11.73 -17.52
C ASP A 86 -20.74 -12.09 -16.94
N HIS A 87 -19.65 -11.53 -17.48
CA HIS A 87 -18.33 -11.69 -16.89
C HIS A 87 -18.25 -11.03 -15.51
N MET A 88 -18.73 -9.79 -15.36
CA MET A 88 -18.78 -9.09 -14.06
C MET A 88 -19.56 -9.90 -13.01
N ARG A 89 -20.68 -10.52 -13.40
CA ARG A 89 -21.48 -11.37 -12.50
C ARG A 89 -20.74 -12.62 -12.04
N ARG A 90 -19.85 -13.17 -12.88
CA ARG A 90 -19.04 -14.37 -12.57
C ARG A 90 -17.87 -14.05 -11.66
N THR A 91 -17.08 -13.03 -12.00
CA THR A 91 -15.86 -12.67 -11.25
C THR A 91 -16.16 -11.95 -9.95
N ARG A 92 -17.26 -11.17 -9.90
CA ARG A 92 -17.58 -10.24 -8.82
C ARG A 92 -16.43 -9.27 -8.50
N ASP A 93 -15.59 -9.01 -9.50
CA ASP A 93 -14.44 -8.12 -9.39
C ASP A 93 -14.36 -7.20 -10.63
N PRO A 94 -14.60 -5.88 -10.45
CA PRO A 94 -14.56 -4.90 -11.53
C PRO A 94 -13.19 -4.85 -12.24
N SER A 95 -12.10 -4.83 -11.47
CA SER A 95 -10.75 -4.70 -12.01
C SER A 95 -10.35 -5.91 -12.87
N SER A 96 -10.62 -7.13 -12.39
CA SER A 96 -10.39 -8.36 -13.18
C SER A 96 -11.20 -8.39 -14.48
N THR A 97 -12.44 -7.87 -14.44
CA THR A 97 -13.30 -7.80 -15.62
C THR A 97 -12.72 -6.83 -16.65
N LEU A 98 -12.24 -5.67 -16.22
CA LEU A 98 -11.58 -4.72 -17.11
C LEU A 98 -10.30 -5.26 -17.73
N SER A 99 -9.46 -5.95 -16.97
CA SER A 99 -8.25 -6.58 -17.51
C SER A 99 -8.61 -7.56 -18.61
N PHE A 100 -9.57 -8.46 -18.36
CA PHE A 100 -10.04 -9.43 -19.35
C PHE A 100 -10.57 -8.77 -20.65
N ILE A 101 -11.29 -7.65 -20.53
CA ILE A 101 -11.82 -6.91 -21.68
C ILE A 101 -10.71 -6.14 -22.43
N LYS A 102 -9.77 -5.52 -21.71
CA LYS A 102 -8.66 -4.74 -22.30
C LYS A 102 -7.60 -5.63 -22.95
N ASP A 103 -7.42 -6.85 -22.45
CA ASP A 103 -6.47 -7.84 -22.99
C ASP A 103 -6.98 -8.52 -24.28
N GLY A 104 -8.16 -8.12 -24.79
CA GLY A 104 -8.57 -8.38 -26.17
C GLY A 104 -9.39 -9.65 -26.40
N ASP A 105 -9.92 -10.28 -25.34
CA ASP A 105 -10.72 -11.51 -25.45
C ASP A 105 -12.24 -11.24 -25.66
N LEU A 106 -12.61 -10.05 -26.14
CA LEU A 106 -13.96 -9.82 -26.68
C LEU A 106 -13.92 -9.96 -28.21
N LEU A 107 -14.15 -11.21 -28.65
CA LEU A 107 -14.53 -11.65 -30.02
C LEU A 107 -13.81 -11.00 -31.21
#